data_AF-A0A1V6STC3-F1
#
_entry.id   AF-A0A1V6STC3-F1
#
_cell.length_a   1.000
_cell.length_b   1.000
_cell.length_c   1.000
_cell.angle_alpha   90.00
_cell.angle_beta   90.00
_cell.angle_gamma   90.00
#
_symmetry.space_group_name_H-M   'P 1'
#
loop_
_entity.id
_entity.type
_entity.pdbx_description
1 polymer ?
#
loop_
_entity_poly.entity_id
_entity_poly.type
_entity_poly.pdbx_seq_one_letter_code
_entity_poly.pdbx_strand_id
1 'polypeptide(L)'
;MVDEQSAPVPAPEGIWMLDETGKNLRFVSEDELAKATEGTGPKTIPPQVITEYLSNLTPSQKTIQNELRDLGWEDSTIYTLLTSMENQQRYNCAMLRQKGICESVIQRLDALGNENMTDYSHLKRGVASETEEEYQLQLYLMEEAKRRRLVMLGEE
;
A
#
# COMPACT_ATOMS: atom_id res chain seq x y z
N MET A 1 18.37 27.64 44.68
CA MET A 1 17.77 27.76 43.34
C MET A 1 17.95 26.41 42.70
N VAL A 2 16.87 25.63 42.55
CA VAL A 2 16.92 24.28 41.98
C VAL A 2 16.37 24.40 40.57
N ASP A 3 17.20 24.05 39.60
CA ASP A 3 16.85 23.98 38.18
C ASP A 3 15.69 23.00 37.98
N GLU A 4 14.57 23.52 37.47
CA GLU A 4 13.43 22.75 37.02
C GLU A 4 13.80 22.11 35.68
N GLN A 5 14.34 20.91 35.74
CA GLN A 5 14.60 20.07 34.58
C GLN A 5 13.24 19.70 33.97
N SER A 6 12.79 20.46 32.97
CA SER A 6 11.60 20.10 32.17
C SER A 6 11.81 18.68 31.64
N ALA A 7 10.96 17.76 32.08
CA ALA A 7 10.92 16.41 31.54
C ALA A 7 10.75 16.48 30.02
N PRO A 8 11.45 15.64 29.24
CA PRO A 8 11.26 15.59 27.80
C PRO A 8 9.80 15.28 27.51
N VAL A 9 9.12 16.18 26.79
CA VAL A 9 7.78 15.94 26.29
C VAL A 9 7.84 14.69 25.42
N PRO A 10 7.05 13.64 25.71
CA PRO A 10 7.03 12.45 24.86
C PRO A 10 6.65 12.89 23.45
N ALA A 11 7.38 12.39 22.45
CA ALA A 11 7.01 12.63 21.05
C ALA A 11 5.57 12.16 20.87
N PRO A 12 4.72 12.92 20.17
CA PRO A 12 3.35 12.50 19.93
C PRO A 12 3.35 11.14 19.24
N GLU A 13 2.67 10.17 19.83
CA GLU A 13 2.49 8.83 19.26
C GLU A 13 1.44 8.90 18.13
N GLY A 14 1.74 8.26 17.00
CA GLY A 14 0.91 8.32 15.80
C GLY A 14 1.57 7.71 14.58
N ILE A 15 0.82 7.64 13.48
CA ILE A 15 1.29 7.06 12.22
C ILE A 15 1.24 8.09 11.08
N TRP A 16 2.20 7.97 10.16
CA TRP A 16 2.18 8.72 8.91
C TRP A 16 1.26 8.00 7.92
N MET A 17 0.20 8.69 7.48
CA MET A 17 -0.73 8.21 6.46
C MET A 17 -0.70 9.11 5.24
N LEU A 18 -1.04 8.57 4.07
CA LEU A 18 -1.25 9.39 2.88
C LEU A 18 -2.41 10.37 3.11
N ASP A 19 -2.23 11.61 2.64
CA ASP A 19 -3.31 12.58 2.57
C ASP A 19 -4.32 12.21 1.47
N GLU A 20 -5.43 12.96 1.37
CA GLU A 20 -6.48 12.72 0.37
C GLU A 20 -5.98 12.84 -1.08
N THR A 21 -4.85 13.51 -1.30
CA THR A 21 -4.23 13.65 -2.63
C THR A 21 -3.38 12.44 -3.01
N GLY A 22 -3.03 11.59 -2.04
CA GLY A 22 -2.12 10.46 -2.22
C GLY A 22 -0.68 10.88 -2.54
N LYS A 23 -0.32 12.16 -2.35
CA LYS A 23 1.00 12.70 -2.72
C LYS A 23 1.87 13.05 -1.52
N ASN A 24 1.25 13.43 -0.40
CA ASN A 24 1.95 13.80 0.82
C ASN A 24 1.56 12.87 1.97
N LEU A 25 2.45 12.76 2.96
CA LEU A 25 2.12 12.11 4.22
C LEU A 25 1.65 13.16 5.21
N ARG A 26 0.55 12.84 5.89
CA ARG A 26 0.06 13.55 7.07
C ARG A 26 0.31 12.69 8.31
N PHE A 27 0.78 13.31 9.37
CA PHE A 27 0.86 12.66 10.67
C PHE A 27 -0.54 12.60 11.26
N VAL A 28 -0.96 11.41 11.71
CA VAL A 28 -2.24 11.19 12.38
C VAL A 28 -1.95 10.66 13.77
N SER A 29 -2.42 11.37 14.79
CA SER A 29 -2.22 10.97 16.19
C SER A 29 -3.11 9.80 16.59
N GLU A 30 -2.75 9.08 17.65
CA GLU A 30 -3.58 7.99 18.19
C GLU A 30 -5.02 8.45 18.51
N ASP A 31 -5.18 9.66 19.05
CA ASP A 31 -6.50 10.24 19.33
C ASP A 31 -7.35 10.42 18.06
N GLU A 32 -6.73 10.74 16.94
CA GLU A 32 -7.42 10.86 15.64
C GLU A 32 -7.75 9.48 15.06
N LEU A 33 -6.88 8.49 15.25
CA LEU A 33 -7.13 7.10 14.87
C LEU A 33 -8.29 6.49 15.64
N ALA A 34 -8.31 6.65 16.96
CA ALA A 34 -9.37 6.14 17.82
C ALA A 34 -10.75 6.67 17.38
N LYS A 35 -10.84 7.97 17.09
CA LYS A 35 -12.06 8.62 16.58
C LYS A 35 -12.49 8.11 15.20
N ALA A 36 -11.54 7.71 14.35
CA ALA A 36 -11.85 7.17 13.02
C ALA A 36 -12.34 5.71 13.09
N THR A 37 -11.87 4.93 14.07
CA THR A 37 -12.26 3.53 14.26
C THR A 37 -13.62 3.34 14.94
N GLU A 38 -14.12 4.33 15.68
CA GLU A 38 -15.40 4.23 16.41
C GLU A 38 -16.66 4.15 15.51
N GLY A 39 -16.53 4.33 14.18
CA GLY A 39 -17.67 4.37 13.26
C GLY A 39 -17.59 3.50 12.00
N THR A 40 -16.56 2.67 11.84
CA THR A 40 -16.33 1.94 10.59
C THR A 40 -16.51 0.43 10.77
N GLY A 41 -17.75 -0.04 10.60
CA GLY A 41 -17.97 -1.41 10.15
C GLY A 41 -17.23 -1.66 8.82
N PRO A 42 -16.97 -2.92 8.43
CA PRO A 42 -16.24 -3.23 7.20
C PRO A 42 -16.87 -2.47 6.04
N LYS A 43 -16.14 -1.51 5.47
CA LYS A 43 -16.56 -0.76 4.28
C LYS A 43 -16.60 -1.75 3.13
N THR A 44 -17.75 -2.37 2.90
CA THR A 44 -17.98 -3.18 1.71
C THR A 44 -17.81 -2.26 0.52
N ILE A 45 -16.76 -2.51 -0.28
CA ILE A 45 -16.45 -1.68 -1.44
C ILE A 45 -17.58 -1.86 -2.46
N PRO A 46 -18.24 -0.78 -2.92
CA PRO A 46 -19.31 -0.91 -3.89
C PRO A 46 -18.80 -1.58 -5.18
N PRO A 47 -19.50 -2.57 -5.75
CA PRO A 47 -19.09 -3.24 -6.98
C PRO A 47 -18.87 -2.30 -8.17
N GLN A 48 -19.56 -1.15 -8.19
CA GLN A 48 -19.38 -0.12 -9.20
C GLN A 48 -17.97 0.48 -9.17
N VAL A 49 -17.42 0.71 -7.98
CA VAL A 49 -16.05 1.24 -7.80
C VAL A 49 -15.02 0.26 -8.33
N ILE A 50 -15.21 -1.04 -8.06
CA ILE A 50 -14.34 -2.11 -8.56
C ILE A 50 -14.37 -2.14 -10.10
N THR A 51 -15.57 -2.13 -10.68
CA THR A 51 -15.76 -2.18 -12.13
C THR A 51 -15.14 -0.97 -12.83
N GLU A 52 -15.35 0.23 -12.28
CA GLU A 52 -14.80 1.47 -12.81
C GLU A 52 -13.27 1.48 -12.75
N TYR A 53 -12.69 1.08 -11.61
CA TYR A 53 -11.24 0.99 -11.46
C TYR A 53 -10.63 0.00 -12.46
N LEU A 54 -11.18 -1.22 -12.53
CA LEU A 54 -10.68 -2.27 -13.42
C LEU A 54 -10.83 -1.92 -14.91
N SER A 55 -11.76 -1.03 -15.27
CA SER A 55 -11.92 -0.54 -16.65
C SER A 55 -10.85 0.49 -17.03
N ASN A 56 -10.29 1.19 -16.05
CA ASN A 56 -9.33 2.30 -16.23
C ASN A 56 -7.87 1.89 -15.98
N LEU A 57 -7.57 0.59 -15.90
CA LEU A 57 -6.22 0.08 -15.68
C LEU A 57 -5.25 0.49 -16.80
N THR A 58 -4.01 0.79 -16.40
CA THR A 58 -2.89 0.94 -17.33
C THR A 58 -2.59 -0.37 -18.07
N PRO A 59 -1.88 -0.35 -19.22
CA PRO A 59 -1.55 -1.57 -19.94
C PRO A 59 -0.82 -2.63 -19.10
N SER A 60 0.12 -2.21 -18.23
CA SER A 60 0.83 -3.13 -17.32
C SER A 60 -0.11 -3.73 -16.27
N GLN A 61 -1.00 -2.93 -15.69
CA GLN A 61 -1.99 -3.43 -14.73
C GLN A 61 -3.01 -4.37 -15.38
N LYS A 62 -3.34 -4.17 -16.66
CA LYS A 62 -4.18 -5.12 -17.42
C LYS A 62 -3.50 -6.47 -17.60
N THR A 63 -2.19 -6.50 -17.84
CA THR A 63 -1.42 -7.75 -17.88
C THR A 63 -1.54 -8.50 -16.55
N ILE A 64 -1.30 -7.80 -15.42
CA ILE A 64 -1.43 -8.36 -14.07
C ILE A 64 -2.85 -8.87 -13.82
N GLN A 65 -3.88 -8.09 -14.18
CA GLN A 65 -5.27 -8.48 -14.03
C GLN A 65 -5.57 -9.77 -14.80
N ASN A 66 -5.10 -9.89 -16.04
CA ASN A 66 -5.34 -11.08 -16.85
C ASN A 66 -4.64 -12.31 -16.26
N GLU A 67 -3.37 -12.18 -15.85
CA GLU A 67 -2.63 -13.27 -15.20
C GLU A 67 -3.34 -13.74 -13.92
N LEU A 68 -3.82 -12.83 -13.08
CA LEU A 68 -4.56 -13.18 -11.87
C LEU A 68 -5.92 -13.81 -12.18
N ARG A 69 -6.64 -13.34 -13.21
CA ARG A 69 -7.90 -13.97 -13.65
C ARG A 69 -7.67 -15.39 -14.16
N ASP A 70 -6.60 -15.63 -14.91
CA ASP A 70 -6.22 -16.97 -15.39
C ASP A 70 -5.88 -17.91 -14.21
N LEU A 71 -5.44 -17.36 -13.08
CA LEU A 71 -5.21 -18.07 -11.83
C LEU A 71 -6.47 -18.24 -10.96
N GLY A 72 -7.63 -17.76 -11.41
CA GLY A 72 -8.92 -17.94 -10.74
C GLY A 72 -9.31 -16.85 -9.73
N TRP A 73 -8.63 -15.71 -9.74
CA TRP A 73 -8.92 -14.61 -8.80
C TRP A 73 -10.18 -13.84 -9.18
N GLU A 74 -10.94 -13.43 -8.17
CA GLU A 74 -12.09 -12.56 -8.34
C GLU A 74 -11.68 -11.09 -8.51
N ASP A 75 -12.48 -10.33 -9.26
CA ASP A 75 -12.25 -8.90 -9.52
C ASP A 75 -12.16 -8.06 -8.24
N SER A 76 -12.89 -8.43 -7.19
CA SER A 76 -12.82 -7.78 -5.86
C SER A 76 -11.44 -7.93 -5.21
N THR A 77 -10.85 -9.13 -5.33
CA THR A 77 -9.54 -9.44 -4.77
C THR A 77 -8.43 -8.85 -5.62
N ILE A 78 -8.57 -8.89 -6.95
CA ILE A 78 -7.65 -8.22 -7.88
C ILE A 78 -7.62 -6.71 -7.63
N TYR A 79 -8.79 -6.08 -7.47
CA TYR A 79 -8.91 -4.68 -7.08
C TYR A 79 -8.16 -4.39 -5.78
N THR A 80 -8.37 -5.21 -4.74
CA THR A 80 -7.71 -5.02 -3.44
C THR A 80 -6.20 -5.13 -3.57
N LEU A 81 -5.69 -6.10 -4.34
CA LEU A 81 -4.26 -6.25 -4.60
C LEU A 81 -3.69 -5.02 -5.31
N LEU A 82 -4.28 -4.63 -6.46
CA LEU A 82 -3.77 -3.53 -7.28
C LEU A 82 -3.78 -2.20 -6.52
N THR A 83 -4.86 -1.90 -5.79
CA THR A 83 -4.96 -0.69 -4.98
C THR A 83 -4.01 -0.68 -3.79
N SER A 84 -3.80 -1.83 -3.13
CA SER A 84 -2.80 -1.98 -2.06
C SER A 84 -1.39 -1.66 -2.58
N MET A 85 -1.04 -2.20 -3.73
CA MET A 85 0.25 -1.95 -4.37
C MET A 85 0.42 -0.49 -4.81
N GLU A 86 -0.61 0.14 -5.37
CA GLU A 86 -0.56 1.58 -5.70
C GLU A 86 -0.36 2.44 -4.46
N ASN A 87 -1.06 2.13 -3.37
CA ASN A 87 -0.97 2.87 -2.12
C ASN A 87 0.43 2.74 -1.49
N GLN A 88 1.01 1.53 -1.49
CA GLN A 88 2.39 1.32 -1.05
C GLN A 88 3.38 2.14 -1.88
N GLN A 89 3.20 2.17 -3.20
CA GLN A 89 4.05 2.95 -4.10
C GLN A 89 3.96 4.45 -3.82
N ARG A 90 2.73 4.98 -3.70
CA ARG A 90 2.48 6.38 -3.34
C ARG A 90 3.10 6.74 -2.00
N TYR A 91 3.00 5.85 -1.01
CA TYR A 91 3.64 6.01 0.29
C TYR A 91 5.16 6.14 0.18
N ASN A 92 5.82 5.24 -0.54
CA ASN A 92 7.27 5.30 -0.75
C ASN A 92 7.69 6.60 -1.46
N CYS A 93 6.96 7.02 -2.49
CA CYS A 93 7.20 8.30 -3.15
C CYS A 93 7.04 9.49 -2.20
N ALA A 94 6.03 9.48 -1.34
CA ALA A 94 5.81 10.55 -0.37
C ALA A 94 6.90 10.57 0.73
N MET A 95 7.38 9.41 1.17
CA MET A 95 8.55 9.29 2.07
C MET A 95 9.80 9.90 1.44
N LEU A 96 10.07 9.62 0.17
CA LEU A 96 11.21 10.21 -0.56
C LEU A 96 11.11 11.73 -0.64
N ARG A 97 9.90 12.28 -0.86
CA ARG A 97 9.67 13.74 -0.84
C ARG A 97 9.95 14.32 0.54
N GLN A 98 9.53 13.67 1.62
CA GLN A 98 9.83 14.11 2.98
C GLN A 98 11.33 14.08 3.29
N LYS A 99 12.08 13.12 2.73
CA LYS A 99 13.55 13.06 2.80
C LYS A 99 14.25 14.10 1.93
N GLY A 100 13.51 14.94 1.19
CA GLY A 100 14.07 15.97 0.32
C GLY A 100 14.66 15.45 -1.01
N ILE A 101 14.31 14.22 -1.41
CA ILE A 101 14.74 13.65 -2.69
C ILE A 101 14.01 14.37 -3.83
N CYS A 102 14.74 14.70 -4.90
CA CYS A 102 14.19 15.44 -6.03
C CYS A 102 13.25 14.57 -6.90
N GLU A 103 12.26 15.21 -7.52
CA GLU A 103 11.17 14.52 -8.23
C GLU A 103 11.67 13.65 -9.39
N SER A 104 12.74 14.04 -10.10
CA SER A 104 13.31 13.22 -11.18
C SER A 104 13.92 11.91 -10.68
N VAL A 105 14.52 11.92 -9.49
CA VAL A 105 15.03 10.70 -8.83
C VAL A 105 13.87 9.85 -8.34
N ILE A 106 12.84 10.47 -7.76
CA ILE A 106 11.62 9.78 -7.33
C ILE A 106 10.96 9.07 -8.51
N GLN A 107 10.78 9.73 -9.65
CA GLN A 107 10.20 9.12 -10.86
C GLN A 107 11.01 7.92 -11.36
N ARG A 108 12.34 8.00 -11.30
CA ARG A 108 13.21 6.86 -11.67
C ARG A 108 13.04 5.69 -10.70
N LEU A 109 13.03 5.96 -9.40
CA LEU A 109 12.82 4.93 -8.38
C LEU A 109 11.41 4.36 -8.42
N ASP A 110 10.42 5.18 -8.77
CA ASP A 110 9.03 4.77 -8.96
C ASP A 110 8.89 3.79 -10.13
N ALA A 111 9.51 4.11 -11.27
CA ALA A 111 9.59 3.20 -12.41
C ALA A 111 10.29 1.87 -12.02
N LEU A 112 11.44 1.94 -11.35
CA LEU A 112 12.17 0.75 -10.88
C LEU A 112 11.37 -0.09 -9.88
N GLY A 113 10.62 0.54 -8.98
CA GLY A 113 9.76 -0.15 -8.02
C GLY A 113 8.64 -0.94 -8.71
N ASN A 114 8.15 -0.44 -9.84
CA ASN A 114 7.13 -1.07 -10.66
C ASN A 114 7.69 -2.05 -11.71
N GLU A 115 9.00 -2.03 -11.96
CA GLU A 115 9.68 -3.03 -12.80
C GLU A 115 9.77 -4.39 -12.07
N ASN A 116 9.69 -5.48 -12.85
CA ASN A 116 9.82 -6.90 -12.43
C ASN A 116 8.63 -7.58 -11.75
N MET A 117 7.45 -6.95 -11.69
CA MET A 117 6.24 -7.62 -11.22
C MET A 117 5.66 -8.58 -12.26
N THR A 118 6.14 -9.82 -12.31
CA THR A 118 5.78 -10.74 -13.40
C THR A 118 5.59 -12.21 -12.99
N ASP A 119 5.77 -12.56 -11.72
CA ASP A 119 5.56 -13.95 -11.28
C ASP A 119 4.46 -14.04 -10.20
N TYR A 120 3.25 -14.38 -10.65
CA TYR A 120 2.09 -14.67 -9.81
C TYR A 120 1.81 -16.17 -9.69
N SER A 121 2.69 -17.03 -10.21
CA SER A 121 2.42 -18.48 -10.30
C SER A 121 2.17 -19.14 -8.93
N HIS A 122 2.78 -18.60 -7.87
CA HIS A 122 2.62 -19.03 -6.48
C HIS A 122 1.29 -18.57 -5.84
N LEU A 123 0.55 -17.66 -6.48
CA LEU A 123 -0.78 -17.21 -6.08
C LEU A 123 -1.90 -18.01 -6.75
N LYS A 124 -1.59 -19.16 -7.38
CA LYS A 124 -2.61 -19.97 -8.03
C LYS A 124 -3.68 -20.40 -7.03
N ARG A 125 -4.94 -20.02 -7.26
CA ARG A 125 -6.05 -20.53 -6.45
C ARG A 125 -6.24 -22.02 -6.70
N GLY A 126 -6.32 -22.78 -5.60
CA GLY A 126 -6.52 -24.22 -5.57
C GLY A 126 -7.82 -24.58 -4.84
N VAL A 127 -8.03 -25.85 -4.52
CA VAL A 127 -9.16 -26.32 -3.66
C VAL A 127 -8.89 -26.02 -2.17
N ALA A 128 -7.98 -25.09 -1.88
CA ALA A 128 -7.60 -24.69 -0.54
C ALA A 128 -8.70 -23.82 0.08
N SER A 129 -8.69 -23.68 1.41
CA SER A 129 -9.68 -22.83 2.09
C SER A 129 -9.48 -21.35 1.73
N GLU A 130 -10.56 -20.55 1.70
CA GLU A 130 -10.50 -19.09 1.46
C GLU A 130 -9.48 -18.38 2.37
N THR A 131 -9.34 -18.85 3.62
CA THR A 131 -8.37 -18.32 4.59
C THR A 131 -6.92 -18.54 4.18
N GLU A 132 -6.62 -19.66 3.53
CA GLU A 132 -5.27 -19.97 3.06
C GLU A 132 -4.90 -19.13 1.84
N GLU A 133 -5.86 -18.88 0.94
CA GLU A 133 -5.68 -17.98 -0.19
C GLU A 133 -5.46 -16.52 0.25
N GLU A 134 -6.23 -16.06 1.24
CA GLU A 134 -6.05 -14.74 1.83
C GLU A 134 -4.68 -14.62 2.52
N TYR A 135 -4.24 -15.66 3.23
CA TYR A 135 -2.92 -15.67 3.85
C TYR A 135 -1.79 -15.60 2.83
N GLN A 136 -1.86 -16.37 1.74
CA GLN A 136 -0.87 -16.31 0.65
C GLN A 136 -0.83 -14.93 -0.02
N LEU A 137 -1.99 -14.31 -0.22
CA LEU A 137 -2.08 -12.94 -0.73
C LEU A 137 -1.36 -11.95 0.19
N GLN A 138 -1.61 -12.04 1.50
CA GLN A 138 -1.00 -11.16 2.48
C GLN A 138 0.52 -11.33 2.53
N LEU A 139 1.02 -12.57 2.47
CA LEU A 139 2.45 -12.86 2.38
C LEU A 139 3.07 -12.23 1.12
N TYR A 140 2.43 -12.38 -0.03
CA TYR A 140 2.90 -11.77 -1.26
C TYR A 140 2.96 -10.25 -1.16
N LEU A 141 1.89 -9.62 -0.68
CA LEU A 141 1.83 -8.17 -0.48
C LEU A 141 2.91 -7.66 0.49
N MET A 142 3.25 -8.45 1.51
CA MET A 142 4.32 -8.13 2.45
C MET A 142 5.69 -8.19 1.78
N GLU A 143 5.99 -9.25 1.03
CA GLU A 143 7.27 -9.40 0.34
C GLU A 143 7.45 -8.34 -0.78
N GLU A 144 6.38 -8.03 -1.51
CA GLU A 144 6.41 -6.94 -2.50
C GLU A 144 6.62 -5.57 -1.84
N ALA A 145 6.01 -5.33 -0.68
CA ALA A 145 6.24 -4.10 0.07
C ALA A 145 7.72 -3.95 0.46
N LYS A 146 8.33 -5.04 0.98
CA LYS A 146 9.77 -5.07 1.33
C LYS A 146 10.64 -4.82 0.12
N ARG A 147 10.41 -5.54 -0.99
CA ARG A 147 11.15 -5.37 -2.25
C ARG A 147 11.13 -3.92 -2.71
N ARG A 148 9.95 -3.29 -2.74
CA ARG A 148 9.80 -1.90 -3.18
C ARG A 148 10.47 -0.91 -2.22
N ARG A 149 10.37 -1.12 -0.91
CA ARG A 149 11.09 -0.30 0.08
C ARG A 149 12.60 -0.43 -0.08
N LEU A 150 13.12 -1.62 -0.32
CA LEU A 150 14.53 -1.82 -0.57
C LEU A 150 14.99 -1.10 -1.83
N VAL A 151 14.25 -1.26 -2.95
CA VAL A 151 14.57 -0.61 -4.23
C VAL A 151 14.46 0.91 -4.15
N MET A 152 13.44 1.45 -3.49
CA MET A 152 13.14 2.88 -3.50
C MET A 152 13.77 3.66 -2.35
N LEU A 153 13.75 3.09 -1.14
CA LEU A 153 14.18 3.75 0.09
C LEU A 153 15.54 3.26 0.59
N GLY A 154 16.02 2.11 0.10
CA GLY A 154 17.21 1.45 0.63
C GLY A 154 16.99 0.84 2.03
N GLU A 155 15.73 0.55 2.38
CA GLU A 155 15.31 0.04 3.69
C GLU A 155 14.86 -1.43 3.57
N GLU A 156 15.23 -2.27 4.53
CA GLU A 156 14.80 -3.69 4.66
C GLU A 156 13.44 -3.84 5.36
#